data_AF-A0A3E0PSV4-F1
#
_entry.id   AF-A0A3E0PSV4-F1
#
_cell.length_a   1.000
_cell.length_b   1.000
_cell.length_c   1.000
_cell.angle_alpha   90.00
_cell.angle_beta   90.00
_cell.angle_gamma   90.00
#
_symmetry.space_group_name_H-M   'P 1'
#
loop_
_entity.id
_entity.type
_entity.pdbx_description
1 polymer ?
#
loop_
_entity_poly.entity_id
_entity_poly.type
_entity_poly.pdbx_seq_one_letter_code
_entity_poly.pdbx_strand_id
1 'polypeptide(L)'
;FEVLESEFAGGLVSPVEVAIEGGDVEATAASVQSAIDADPELTLAGVEFSETGELALLSVQLPGDVASADSMDVVRDLRSELATVAVGGSSVYIGGQTAITVDLVAQTSDYTPLVFGVVLGLSFLLLMIAFRSIVIPGKAIAMNLLSVGAAYGLVVAFFQTGAGPGWVKDIASFLGFTQVDVIEAWIPLFLFSVLFGLSMDYHVFLLSRIKERFDQTGDNTESVAYGLRTTGALITGAAAIMVAVFAGFAAGRLTSFQQMGFGLAVAVLLDATIVRSVLVPASMKLLGSRNWYFPSWLEWIPNVSVEGHLDEAVIDLDSMSAEDQPEPMHA
;
A
#
# COMPACT_ATOMS: atom_id res chain seq x y z
N PHE A 1 -26.51 -14.87 2.03
CA PHE A 1 -25.67 -14.43 3.14
C PHE A 1 -26.45 -13.49 4.05
N GLU A 2 -26.92 -12.32 3.59
CA GLU A 2 -27.71 -11.38 4.42
C GLU A 2 -28.91 -12.01 5.17
N VAL A 3 -29.69 -12.91 4.54
CA VAL A 3 -30.84 -13.58 5.21
C VAL A 3 -30.39 -14.61 6.25
N LEU A 4 -29.25 -15.26 6.05
CA LEU A 4 -28.70 -16.21 7.01
C LEU A 4 -28.13 -15.47 8.23
N GLU A 5 -27.46 -14.35 8.01
CA GLU A 5 -26.89 -13.50 9.06
C GLU A 5 -27.96 -12.72 9.85
N SER A 6 -29.09 -12.39 9.22
CA SER A 6 -30.21 -11.71 9.91
C SER A 6 -31.06 -12.64 10.78
N GLU A 7 -31.12 -13.94 10.44
CA GLU A 7 -31.95 -14.92 11.16
C GLU A 7 -31.14 -15.91 12.02
N PHE A 8 -29.82 -15.98 11.86
CA PHE A 8 -28.91 -16.82 12.62
C PHE A 8 -27.69 -16.00 13.08
N ALA A 9 -27.23 -16.20 14.32
CA ALA A 9 -26.05 -15.52 14.84
C ALA A 9 -24.83 -15.73 13.92
N GLY A 10 -24.03 -14.68 13.65
CA GLY A 10 -22.92 -14.71 12.68
C GLY A 10 -21.93 -15.88 12.85
N GLY A 11 -21.72 -16.33 14.10
CA GLY A 11 -20.90 -17.50 14.43
C GLY A 11 -21.40 -18.84 13.89
N LEU A 12 -22.65 -18.96 13.42
CA LEU A 12 -23.18 -20.21 12.84
C LEU A 12 -22.67 -20.47 11.41
N VAL A 13 -22.25 -19.44 10.68
CA VAL A 13 -21.83 -19.56 9.27
C VAL A 13 -20.32 -19.76 9.14
N SER A 14 -19.54 -19.38 10.14
CA SER A 14 -18.07 -19.48 10.14
C SER A 14 -17.54 -19.59 11.57
N PRO A 15 -17.68 -20.78 12.20
CA PRO A 15 -17.15 -20.99 13.54
C PRO A 15 -15.62 -20.90 13.56
N VAL A 16 -15.08 -20.61 14.75
CA VAL A 16 -13.67 -20.81 15.06
C VAL A 16 -13.45 -22.30 15.23
N GLU A 17 -12.40 -22.81 14.61
CA GLU A 17 -12.06 -24.23 14.64
C GLU A 17 -10.89 -24.44 15.60
N VAL A 18 -11.05 -25.27 16.62
CA VAL A 18 -9.96 -25.67 17.51
C VAL A 18 -9.57 -27.10 17.18
N ALA A 19 -8.41 -27.27 16.55
CA ALA A 19 -7.87 -28.56 16.18
C ALA A 19 -6.87 -29.03 17.25
N ILE A 20 -7.02 -30.26 17.71
CA ILE A 20 -6.15 -30.90 18.71
C ILE A 20 -5.46 -32.08 18.02
N GLU A 21 -4.14 -32.16 18.16
CA GLU A 21 -3.32 -33.20 17.54
C GLU A 21 -2.39 -33.87 18.56
N GLY A 22 -2.43 -35.21 18.58
CA GLY A 22 -1.53 -36.04 19.37
C GLY A 22 -1.77 -35.99 20.88
N GLY A 23 -0.92 -36.68 21.63
CA GLY A 23 -1.03 -36.76 23.10
C GLY A 23 -2.33 -37.42 23.55
N ASP A 24 -2.91 -36.91 24.64
CA ASP A 24 -4.22 -37.33 25.15
C ASP A 24 -5.31 -36.38 24.60
N VAL A 25 -5.79 -36.72 23.40
CA VAL A 25 -6.74 -35.90 22.64
C VAL A 25 -8.09 -35.77 23.37
N GLU A 26 -8.59 -36.84 23.98
CA GLU A 26 -9.87 -36.83 24.71
C GLU A 26 -9.79 -35.94 25.96
N ALA A 27 -8.73 -36.09 26.77
CA ALA A 27 -8.54 -35.26 27.96
C ALA A 27 -8.33 -33.78 27.62
N THR A 28 -7.59 -33.50 26.53
CA THR A 28 -7.37 -32.14 26.05
C THR A 28 -8.67 -31.54 25.52
N ALA A 29 -9.45 -32.28 24.72
CA ALA A 29 -10.76 -31.84 24.24
C ALA A 29 -11.72 -31.50 25.38
N ALA A 30 -11.77 -32.32 26.44
CA ALA A 30 -12.59 -32.04 27.63
C ALA A 30 -12.13 -30.79 28.39
N SER A 31 -10.81 -30.54 28.43
CA SER A 31 -10.25 -29.35 29.06
C SER A 31 -10.54 -28.08 28.25
N VAL A 32 -10.41 -28.15 26.91
CA VAL A 32 -10.78 -27.08 25.99
C VAL A 32 -12.29 -26.78 26.08
N GLN A 33 -13.13 -27.81 26.11
CA GLN A 33 -14.57 -27.66 26.30
C GLN A 33 -14.90 -26.95 27.62
N SER A 34 -14.22 -27.31 28.71
CA SER A 34 -14.42 -26.67 30.01
C SER A 34 -14.01 -25.19 30.02
N ALA A 35 -12.97 -24.83 29.27
CA ALA A 35 -12.55 -23.43 29.10
C ALA A 35 -13.59 -22.64 28.29
N ILE A 36 -14.09 -23.23 27.20
CA ILE A 36 -15.15 -22.63 26.38
C ILE A 36 -16.44 -22.43 27.19
N ASP A 37 -16.86 -23.43 27.96
CA ASP A 37 -18.08 -23.37 28.79
C ASP A 37 -17.97 -22.34 29.94
N ALA A 38 -16.75 -21.92 30.30
CA ALA A 38 -16.52 -20.87 31.30
C ALA A 38 -16.74 -19.47 30.74
N ASP A 39 -16.67 -19.29 29.42
CA ASP A 39 -16.89 -18.02 28.74
C ASP A 39 -18.34 -17.92 28.25
N PRO A 40 -19.16 -16.99 28.80
CA PRO A 40 -20.55 -16.82 28.39
C PRO A 40 -20.72 -16.28 26.96
N GLU A 41 -19.68 -15.75 26.33
CA GLU A 41 -19.73 -15.22 24.96
C GLU A 41 -19.49 -16.31 23.90
N LEU A 42 -18.96 -17.47 24.31
CA LEU A 42 -18.67 -18.59 23.42
C LEU A 42 -19.78 -19.63 23.43
N THR A 43 -19.97 -20.32 22.31
CA THR A 43 -20.88 -21.47 22.25
C THR A 43 -20.24 -22.60 21.46
N LEU A 44 -20.09 -23.76 22.09
CA LEU A 44 -19.61 -24.95 21.40
C LEU A 44 -20.68 -25.49 20.44
N ALA A 45 -20.37 -25.52 19.15
CA ALA A 45 -21.24 -26.04 18.10
C ALA A 45 -21.16 -27.57 17.99
N GLY A 46 -19.98 -28.15 18.23
CA GLY A 46 -19.75 -29.58 18.10
C GLY A 46 -18.30 -29.96 18.34
N VAL A 47 -18.09 -31.26 18.58
CA VAL A 47 -16.78 -31.90 18.71
C VAL A 47 -16.77 -33.12 17.81
N GLU A 48 -15.78 -33.20 16.92
CA GLU A 48 -15.58 -34.33 16.03
C GLU A 48 -14.21 -34.96 16.31
N PHE A 49 -14.18 -36.29 16.47
CA PHE A 49 -12.95 -37.04 16.64
C PHE A 49 -12.61 -37.79 15.36
N SER A 50 -11.33 -37.87 15.02
CA SER A 50 -10.86 -38.74 13.94
C SER A 50 -11.13 -40.21 14.28
N GLU A 51 -11.32 -41.05 13.25
CA GLU A 51 -11.43 -42.50 13.41
C GLU A 51 -10.23 -43.13 14.14
N THR A 52 -9.06 -42.50 14.05
CA THR A 52 -7.83 -42.94 14.73
C THR A 52 -7.74 -42.47 16.19
N GLY A 53 -8.57 -41.51 16.62
CA GLY A 53 -8.49 -40.88 17.94
C GLY A 53 -7.29 -39.95 18.15
N GLU A 54 -6.47 -39.74 17.13
CA GLU A 54 -5.25 -38.90 17.20
C GLU A 54 -5.52 -37.41 16.92
N LEU A 55 -6.74 -37.09 16.46
CA LEU A 55 -7.17 -35.74 16.12
C LEU A 55 -8.58 -35.48 16.67
N ALA A 56 -8.81 -34.26 17.17
CA ALA A 56 -10.15 -33.75 17.45
C ALA A 56 -10.32 -32.34 16.88
N LEU A 57 -11.52 -32.02 16.42
CA LEU A 57 -11.90 -30.70 15.94
C LEU A 57 -13.10 -30.21 16.75
N LEU A 58 -12.95 -29.08 17.42
CA LEU A 58 -14.02 -28.42 18.17
C LEU A 58 -14.43 -27.16 17.41
N SER A 59 -15.71 -27.01 17.13
CA SER A 59 -16.25 -25.83 16.45
C SER A 59 -16.88 -24.89 17.46
N VAL A 60 -16.39 -23.66 17.54
CA VAL A 60 -16.81 -22.64 18.52
C VAL A 60 -17.45 -21.48 17.79
N GLN A 61 -18.68 -21.13 18.15
CA GLN A 61 -19.41 -19.99 17.58
C GLN A 61 -19.02 -18.71 18.31
N LEU A 62 -18.77 -17.66 17.52
CA LEU A 62 -18.52 -16.31 18.01
C LEU A 62 -19.81 -15.47 17.99
N PRO A 63 -19.93 -14.47 18.87
CA PRO A 63 -21.13 -13.63 18.98
C PRO A 63 -21.27 -12.59 17.85
N GLY A 64 -20.25 -12.38 17.00
CA GLY A 64 -20.21 -11.32 16.00
C GLY A 64 -19.72 -11.74 14.61
N ASP A 65 -19.50 -10.74 13.75
CA ASP A 65 -18.91 -10.93 12.41
C ASP A 65 -17.46 -11.42 12.51
N VAL A 66 -17.03 -12.23 11.55
CA VAL A 66 -15.71 -12.89 11.53
C VAL A 66 -14.53 -11.92 11.35
N ALA A 67 -14.77 -10.71 10.87
CA ALA A 67 -13.75 -9.67 10.70
C ALA A 67 -13.92 -8.51 11.69
N SER A 68 -14.88 -8.58 12.61
CA SER A 68 -15.07 -7.57 13.65
C SER A 68 -13.94 -7.57 14.68
N ALA A 69 -13.69 -6.41 15.29
CA ALA A 69 -12.65 -6.25 16.31
C ALA A 69 -12.89 -7.18 17.52
N ASP A 70 -14.13 -7.28 17.98
CA ASP A 70 -14.52 -8.11 19.12
C ASP A 70 -14.24 -9.60 18.84
N SER A 71 -14.64 -10.12 17.68
CA SER A 71 -14.34 -11.50 17.27
C SER A 71 -12.83 -11.77 17.20
N MET A 72 -12.04 -10.81 16.74
CA MET A 72 -10.58 -10.95 16.68
C MET A 72 -9.94 -10.96 18.07
N ASP A 73 -10.45 -10.17 19.02
CA ASP A 73 -9.96 -10.13 20.39
C ASP A 73 -10.29 -11.44 21.12
N VAL A 74 -11.51 -11.96 20.96
CA VAL A 74 -11.90 -13.28 21.49
C VAL A 74 -10.98 -14.39 20.99
N VAL A 75 -10.62 -14.41 19.70
CA VAL A 75 -9.68 -15.41 19.17
C VAL A 75 -8.26 -15.26 19.74
N ARG A 76 -7.79 -14.03 20.00
CA ARG A 76 -6.49 -13.79 20.63
C ARG A 76 -6.48 -14.30 22.07
N ASP A 77 -7.56 -14.03 22.80
CA ASP A 77 -7.72 -14.47 24.19
C ASP A 77 -7.81 -15.99 24.26
N LEU A 78 -8.65 -16.61 23.43
CA LEU A 78 -8.75 -18.06 23.31
C LEU A 78 -7.40 -18.71 22.98
N ARG A 79 -6.60 -18.11 22.10
CA ARG A 79 -5.25 -18.60 21.77
C ARG A 79 -4.31 -18.54 22.96
N SER A 80 -4.39 -17.48 23.76
CA SER A 80 -3.56 -17.32 24.96
C SER A 80 -3.95 -18.30 26.07
N GLU A 81 -5.25 -18.55 26.23
CA GLU A 81 -5.78 -19.45 27.25
C GLU A 81 -5.52 -20.91 26.88
N LEU A 82 -5.89 -21.33 25.67
CA LEU A 82 -5.74 -22.71 25.20
C LEU A 82 -4.29 -23.14 25.04
N ALA A 83 -3.35 -22.21 24.85
CA ALA A 83 -1.91 -22.52 24.88
C ALA A 83 -1.47 -23.14 26.22
N THR A 84 -2.20 -22.89 27.31
CA THR A 84 -1.92 -23.45 28.65
C THR A 84 -2.65 -24.76 28.93
N VAL A 85 -3.62 -25.12 28.08
CA VAL A 85 -4.53 -26.27 28.25
C VAL A 85 -3.99 -27.54 27.60
N ALA A 86 -2.93 -27.46 26.80
CA ALA A 86 -2.29 -28.63 26.18
C ALA A 86 -1.82 -29.66 27.25
N VAL A 87 -2.42 -30.86 27.24
CA VAL A 87 -2.11 -31.95 28.19
C VAL A 87 -1.37 -33.08 27.48
N GLY A 88 -0.39 -33.69 28.15
CA GLY A 88 0.20 -34.96 27.68
C GLY A 88 0.97 -34.88 26.35
N GLY A 89 1.40 -33.69 25.95
CA GLY A 89 2.12 -33.48 24.69
C GLY A 89 1.23 -33.26 23.46
N SER A 90 -0.07 -33.04 23.66
CA SER A 90 -0.99 -32.60 22.60
C SER A 90 -0.64 -31.20 22.10
N SER A 91 -0.83 -30.94 20.80
CA SER A 91 -0.78 -29.58 20.24
C SER A 91 -2.20 -29.08 19.98
N VAL A 92 -2.49 -27.82 20.35
CA VAL A 92 -3.78 -27.17 20.11
C VAL A 92 -3.58 -26.04 19.12
N TYR A 93 -4.34 -26.06 18.03
CA TYR A 93 -4.32 -25.08 16.96
C TYR A 93 -5.69 -24.42 16.85
N ILE A 94 -5.69 -23.12 16.55
CA ILE A 94 -6.92 -22.34 16.37
C ILE A 94 -6.95 -21.84 14.93
N GLY A 95 -7.96 -22.28 14.20
CA GLY A 95 -8.27 -21.95 12.81
C GLY A 95 -9.66 -21.34 12.66
N GLY A 96 -10.22 -21.44 11.46
CA GLY A 96 -11.43 -20.72 11.06
C GLY A 96 -11.13 -19.32 10.52
N GLN A 97 -12.16 -18.69 9.94
CA GLN A 97 -12.01 -17.44 9.17
C GLN A 97 -11.48 -16.28 10.03
N THR A 98 -11.97 -16.13 11.25
CA THR A 98 -11.51 -15.10 12.19
C THR A 98 -10.04 -15.29 12.56
N ALA A 99 -9.61 -16.54 12.82
CA ALA A 99 -8.21 -16.84 13.14
C ALA A 99 -7.28 -16.54 11.96
N ILE A 100 -7.70 -16.87 10.74
CA ILE A 100 -6.98 -16.50 9.52
C ILE A 100 -6.84 -14.97 9.42
N THR A 101 -7.90 -14.21 9.71
CA THR A 101 -7.85 -12.74 9.71
C THR A 101 -6.89 -12.21 10.77
N VAL A 102 -6.93 -12.74 12.00
CA VAL A 102 -5.99 -12.38 13.07
C VAL A 102 -4.54 -12.64 12.65
N ASP A 103 -4.27 -13.81 12.06
CA ASP A 103 -2.94 -14.19 11.59
C ASP A 103 -2.47 -13.32 10.43
N LEU A 104 -3.38 -12.98 9.50
CA LEU A 104 -3.10 -12.08 8.39
C LEU A 104 -2.76 -10.66 8.86
N VAL A 105 -3.52 -10.14 9.84
CA VAL A 105 -3.24 -8.83 10.46
C VAL A 105 -1.88 -8.84 11.16
N ALA A 106 -1.58 -9.90 11.92
CA ALA A 106 -0.31 -10.05 12.61
C ALA A 106 0.86 -10.12 11.63
N GLN A 107 0.79 -11.01 10.63
CA GLN A 107 1.83 -11.12 9.60
C GLN A 107 2.00 -9.81 8.83
N THR A 108 0.91 -9.17 8.44
CA THR A 108 1.01 -7.89 7.72
C THR A 108 1.70 -6.83 8.58
N SER A 109 1.36 -6.75 9.87
CA SER A 109 1.97 -5.81 10.80
C SER A 109 3.47 -6.09 11.02
N ASP A 110 3.85 -7.36 11.12
CA ASP A 110 5.25 -7.77 11.34
C ASP A 110 6.13 -7.46 10.11
N TYR A 111 5.62 -7.69 8.90
CA TYR A 111 6.37 -7.44 7.67
C TYR A 111 6.27 -6.01 7.15
N THR A 112 5.28 -5.22 7.58
CA THR A 112 5.09 -3.83 7.12
C THR A 112 6.35 -2.96 7.32
N PRO A 113 7.00 -2.93 8.50
CA PRO A 113 8.23 -2.17 8.70
C PRO A 113 9.36 -2.59 7.76
N LEU A 114 9.48 -3.89 7.47
CA LEU A 114 10.48 -4.43 6.56
C LEU A 114 10.19 -3.96 5.12
N VAL A 115 8.95 -4.10 4.66
CA VAL A 115 8.54 -3.66 3.32
C VAL A 115 8.74 -2.16 3.16
N PHE A 116 8.35 -1.36 4.16
CA PHE A 116 8.57 0.08 4.14
C PHE A 116 10.07 0.40 4.09
N GLY A 117 10.88 -0.24 4.94
CA GLY A 117 12.33 -0.05 4.94
C GLY A 117 12.97 -0.38 3.59
N VAL A 118 12.58 -1.50 2.96
CA VAL A 118 13.10 -1.93 1.66
C VAL A 118 12.66 -0.97 0.55
N VAL A 119 11.37 -0.65 0.45
CA VAL A 119 10.84 0.23 -0.62
C VAL A 119 11.42 1.64 -0.48
N LEU A 120 11.45 2.20 0.72
CA LEU A 120 12.02 3.52 0.98
C LEU A 120 13.53 3.52 0.73
N GLY A 121 14.24 2.48 1.19
CA GLY A 121 15.68 2.33 0.98
C GLY A 121 16.04 2.24 -0.50
N LEU A 122 15.37 1.36 -1.25
CA LEU A 122 15.60 1.20 -2.69
C LEU A 122 15.23 2.47 -3.47
N SER A 123 14.09 3.08 -3.14
CA SER A 123 13.67 4.36 -3.72
C SER A 123 14.68 5.47 -3.47
N PHE A 124 15.17 5.56 -2.23
CA PHE A 124 16.17 6.54 -1.84
C PHE A 124 17.47 6.35 -2.60
N LEU A 125 17.96 5.11 -2.68
CA LEU A 125 19.18 4.77 -3.40
C LEU A 125 19.05 5.07 -4.90
N LEU A 126 17.93 4.70 -5.52
CA LEU A 126 17.68 4.94 -6.93
C LEU A 126 17.69 6.45 -7.25
N LEU A 127 16.93 7.24 -6.49
CA LEU A 127 16.92 8.70 -6.66
C LEU A 127 18.27 9.33 -6.34
N MET A 128 18.99 8.81 -5.34
CA MET A 128 20.31 9.30 -4.98
C MET A 128 21.29 9.11 -6.14
N ILE A 129 21.27 7.94 -6.78
CA ILE A 129 22.11 7.64 -7.94
C ILE A 129 21.71 8.53 -9.13
N ALA A 130 20.41 8.65 -9.41
CA ALA A 130 19.90 9.44 -10.54
C ALA A 130 20.20 10.95 -10.41
N PHE A 131 20.04 11.52 -9.21
CA PHE A 131 20.16 12.96 -8.99
C PHE A 131 21.48 13.39 -8.36
N ARG A 132 22.33 12.45 -7.93
CA ARG A 132 23.54 12.70 -7.14
C ARG A 132 23.29 13.71 -6.02
N SER A 133 22.22 13.48 -5.27
CA SER A 133 21.83 14.34 -4.14
C SER A 133 21.20 13.47 -3.07
N ILE A 134 21.43 13.82 -1.81
CA ILE A 134 20.80 13.16 -0.65
C ILE A 134 19.51 13.88 -0.26
N VAL A 135 19.46 15.19 -0.50
CA VAL A 135 18.32 16.04 -0.14
C VAL A 135 17.12 15.80 -1.07
N ILE A 136 17.38 15.55 -2.36
CA ILE A 136 16.34 15.30 -3.37
C ILE A 136 15.58 13.99 -3.12
N PRO A 137 16.24 12.85 -2.83
CA PRO A 137 15.55 11.63 -2.43
C PRO A 137 14.80 11.79 -1.11
N GLY A 138 15.44 12.39 -0.10
CA GLY A 138 14.84 12.54 1.23
C GLY A 138 13.54 13.36 1.21
N LYS A 139 13.53 14.49 0.51
CA LYS A 139 12.31 15.30 0.34
C LYS A 139 11.22 14.56 -0.45
N ALA A 140 11.59 13.81 -1.50
CA ALA A 140 10.63 13.15 -2.38
C ALA A 140 9.91 12.06 -1.60
N ILE A 141 10.66 11.29 -0.82
CA ILE A 141 10.12 10.32 0.13
C ILE A 141 9.21 10.99 1.15
N ALA A 142 9.64 12.08 1.79
CA ALA A 142 8.84 12.76 2.80
C ALA A 142 7.51 13.30 2.23
N MET A 143 7.55 13.84 1.02
CA MET A 143 6.37 14.31 0.30
C MET A 143 5.42 13.19 -0.09
N ASN A 144 5.95 12.06 -0.55
CA ASN A 144 5.14 10.89 -0.86
C ASN A 144 4.50 10.30 0.41
N LEU A 145 5.27 10.18 1.50
CA LEU A 145 4.74 9.78 2.83
C LEU A 145 3.61 10.69 3.29
N LEU A 146 3.71 12.00 3.04
CA LEU A 146 2.65 12.94 3.37
C LEU A 146 1.36 12.67 2.58
N SER A 147 1.48 12.37 1.28
CA SER A 147 0.34 12.01 0.44
C SER A 147 -0.31 10.69 0.88
N VAL A 148 0.51 9.66 1.10
CA VAL A 148 0.08 8.35 1.58
C VAL A 148 -0.60 8.47 2.95
N GLY A 149 0.00 9.21 3.88
CA GLY A 149 -0.57 9.45 5.21
C GLY A 149 -1.90 10.20 5.16
N ALA A 150 -2.02 11.20 4.27
CA ALA A 150 -3.28 11.90 4.05
C ALA A 150 -4.36 10.98 3.47
N ALA A 151 -3.99 10.10 2.53
CA ALA A 151 -4.89 9.11 1.96
C ALA A 151 -5.35 8.09 3.00
N TYR A 152 -4.46 7.59 3.87
CA TYR A 152 -4.85 6.72 4.99
C TYR A 152 -5.83 7.40 5.93
N GLY A 153 -5.56 8.65 6.32
CA GLY A 153 -6.47 9.42 7.15
C GLY A 153 -7.86 9.59 6.51
N LEU A 154 -7.91 9.78 5.20
CA LEU A 154 -9.17 9.87 4.46
C LEU A 154 -9.87 8.52 4.32
N VAL A 155 -9.15 7.42 4.06
CA VAL A 155 -9.74 6.08 4.03
C VAL A 155 -10.36 5.75 5.39
N VAL A 156 -9.63 5.99 6.48
CA VAL A 156 -10.14 5.80 7.85
C VAL A 156 -11.37 6.68 8.09
N ALA A 157 -11.34 7.95 7.72
CA ALA A 157 -12.47 8.87 7.93
C ALA A 157 -13.73 8.51 7.12
N PHE A 158 -13.59 7.92 5.93
CA PHE A 158 -14.72 7.58 5.05
C PHE A 158 -15.27 6.17 5.29
N PHE A 159 -14.41 5.20 5.63
CA PHE A 159 -14.79 3.79 5.69
C PHE A 159 -14.87 3.22 7.11
N GLN A 160 -14.08 3.71 8.07
CA GLN A 160 -14.06 3.10 9.40
C GLN A 160 -15.20 3.61 10.29
N THR A 161 -15.98 2.67 10.86
CA THR A 161 -17.05 2.96 11.81
C THR A 161 -16.49 3.72 13.02
N GLY A 162 -17.23 4.72 13.52
CA GLY A 162 -16.76 5.57 14.63
C GLY A 162 -15.64 6.58 14.31
N ALA A 163 -14.93 6.45 13.18
CA ALA A 163 -13.86 7.37 12.79
C ALA A 163 -14.38 8.54 11.93
N GLY A 164 -13.73 9.70 12.03
CA GLY A 164 -14.01 10.88 11.20
C GLY A 164 -15.25 11.71 11.62
N PRO A 165 -15.36 12.96 11.14
CA PRO A 165 -16.51 13.82 11.39
C PRO A 165 -17.81 13.28 10.76
N GLY A 166 -18.96 13.51 11.41
CA GLY A 166 -20.26 13.05 10.89
C GLY A 166 -20.56 13.49 9.45
N TRP A 167 -20.19 14.70 9.06
CA TRP A 167 -20.38 15.20 7.69
C TRP A 167 -19.61 14.40 6.63
N VAL A 168 -18.47 13.79 6.98
CA VAL A 168 -17.71 12.93 6.06
C VAL A 168 -18.48 11.63 5.82
N LYS A 169 -19.14 11.11 6.85
CA LYS A 169 -19.97 9.90 6.76
C LYS A 169 -21.22 10.13 5.93
N ASP A 170 -21.81 11.32 6.01
CA ASP A 170 -22.93 11.71 5.15
C ASP A 170 -22.50 11.72 3.68
N ILE A 171 -21.28 12.18 3.38
CA ILE A 171 -20.72 12.10 2.01
C ILE A 171 -20.44 10.65 1.62
N ALA A 172 -19.84 9.85 2.50
CA ALA A 172 -19.54 8.45 2.23
C ALA A 172 -20.81 7.65 1.89
N SER A 173 -21.88 7.84 2.68
CA SER A 173 -23.18 7.21 2.43
C SER A 173 -23.84 7.70 1.14
N PHE A 174 -23.74 9.00 0.82
CA PHE A 174 -24.20 9.54 -0.46
C PHE A 174 -23.45 8.94 -1.66
N LEU A 175 -22.16 8.66 -1.50
CA LEU A 175 -21.32 8.00 -2.53
C LEU A 175 -21.54 6.48 -2.60
N GLY A 176 -22.34 5.90 -1.70
CA GLY A 176 -22.59 4.46 -1.65
C GLY A 176 -21.44 3.65 -1.04
N PHE A 177 -20.61 4.26 -0.21
CA PHE A 177 -19.54 3.56 0.51
C PHE A 177 -20.09 2.82 1.73
N THR A 178 -19.64 1.57 1.87
CA THR A 178 -20.00 0.71 2.99
C THR A 178 -19.07 0.99 4.17
N GLN A 179 -19.63 1.26 5.35
CA GLN A 179 -18.84 1.41 6.57
C GLN A 179 -18.44 0.03 7.11
N VAL A 180 -17.21 -0.06 7.59
CA VAL A 180 -16.63 -1.28 8.17
C VAL A 180 -16.03 -0.97 9.52
N ASP A 181 -16.04 -1.95 10.42
CA ASP A 181 -15.43 -1.78 11.73
C ASP A 181 -13.90 -1.76 11.65
N VAL A 182 -13.35 -2.57 10.75
CA VAL A 182 -11.91 -2.72 10.54
C VAL A 182 -11.57 -2.60 9.06
N ILE A 183 -10.52 -1.83 8.76
CA ILE A 183 -9.96 -1.75 7.41
C ILE A 183 -9.23 -3.04 7.09
N GLU A 184 -9.40 -3.52 5.86
CA GLU A 184 -8.75 -4.74 5.38
C GLU A 184 -7.23 -4.69 5.55
N ALA A 185 -6.67 -5.71 6.20
CA ALA A 185 -5.27 -5.72 6.65
C ALA A 185 -4.26 -5.48 5.51
N TRP A 186 -4.54 -5.98 4.31
CA TRP A 186 -3.65 -5.91 3.16
C TRP A 186 -3.69 -4.54 2.45
N ILE A 187 -4.74 -3.73 2.65
CA ILE A 187 -4.94 -2.47 1.92
C ILE A 187 -3.86 -1.44 2.23
N PRO A 188 -3.47 -1.16 3.48
CA PRO A 188 -2.41 -0.20 3.76
C PRO A 188 -1.10 -0.54 3.05
N LEU A 189 -0.66 -1.80 3.14
CA LEU A 189 0.58 -2.27 2.52
C LEU A 189 0.52 -2.19 0.98
N PHE A 190 -0.63 -2.55 0.40
CA PHE A 190 -0.88 -2.44 -1.03
C PHE A 190 -0.89 -0.98 -1.51
N LEU A 191 -1.65 -0.11 -0.84
CA LEU A 191 -1.68 1.34 -1.11
C LEU A 191 -0.29 1.93 -1.06
N PHE A 192 0.47 1.63 -0.01
CA PHE A 192 1.85 2.10 0.12
C PHE A 192 2.70 1.66 -1.07
N SER A 193 2.69 0.36 -1.38
CA SER A 193 3.54 -0.21 -2.42
C SER A 193 3.20 0.34 -3.81
N VAL A 194 1.91 0.44 -4.15
CA VAL A 194 1.45 0.98 -5.43
C VAL A 194 1.74 2.48 -5.52
N LEU A 195 1.46 3.26 -4.47
CA LEU A 195 1.69 4.71 -4.48
C LEU A 195 3.18 5.03 -4.53
N PHE A 196 4.03 4.25 -3.87
CA PHE A 196 5.48 4.39 -4.01
C PHE A 196 5.95 4.04 -5.41
N GLY A 197 5.48 2.94 -6.00
CA GLY A 197 5.80 2.59 -7.39
C GLY A 197 5.40 3.70 -8.36
N LEU A 198 4.14 4.14 -8.30
CA LEU A 198 3.60 5.15 -9.22
C LEU A 198 4.21 6.55 -9.00
N SER A 199 4.42 6.97 -7.76
CA SER A 199 4.92 8.33 -7.45
C SER A 199 6.39 8.51 -7.85
N MET A 200 7.21 7.46 -7.66
CA MET A 200 8.64 7.50 -7.95
C MET A 200 8.92 7.76 -9.43
N ASP A 201 8.15 7.14 -10.33
CA ASP A 201 8.29 7.35 -11.78
C ASP A 201 8.10 8.83 -12.14
N TYR A 202 7.07 9.48 -11.60
CA TYR A 202 6.82 10.89 -11.89
C TYR A 202 7.81 11.84 -11.22
N HIS A 203 8.27 11.52 -10.01
CA HIS A 203 9.34 12.30 -9.37
C HIS A 203 10.61 12.26 -10.20
N VAL A 204 10.98 11.08 -10.72
CA VAL A 204 12.13 10.92 -11.61
C VAL A 204 11.94 11.76 -12.88
N PHE A 205 10.79 11.67 -13.57
CA PHE A 205 10.56 12.46 -14.79
C PHE A 205 10.64 13.97 -14.56
N LEU A 206 9.95 14.47 -13.53
CA LEU A 206 9.96 15.91 -13.22
C LEU A 206 11.36 16.38 -12.82
N LEU A 207 12.01 15.66 -11.90
CA LEU A 207 13.31 16.04 -11.39
C LEU A 207 14.42 15.89 -12.43
N SER A 208 14.33 14.90 -13.33
CA SER A 208 15.24 14.73 -14.47
C SER A 208 15.20 15.97 -15.34
N ARG A 209 14.00 16.44 -15.70
CA ARG A 209 13.84 17.64 -16.52
C ARG A 209 14.29 18.93 -15.83
N ILE A 210 14.08 19.03 -14.52
CA ILE A 210 14.60 20.15 -13.71
C ILE A 210 16.14 20.09 -13.68
N LYS A 211 16.72 18.91 -13.47
CA LYS A 211 18.17 18.71 -13.39
C LYS A 211 18.85 19.04 -14.72
N GLU A 212 18.31 18.57 -15.84
CA GLU A 212 18.81 18.88 -17.17
C GLU A 212 18.88 20.39 -17.43
N ARG A 213 17.83 21.12 -17.05
CA ARG A 213 17.82 22.59 -17.18
C ARG A 213 18.78 23.26 -16.20
N PHE A 214 18.92 22.71 -15.00
CA PHE A 214 19.84 23.25 -13.99
C PHE A 214 21.29 23.05 -14.39
N ASP A 215 21.64 21.90 -14.94
CA ASP A 215 22.98 21.60 -15.42
C ASP A 215 23.37 22.51 -16.62
N GLN A 216 22.40 23.00 -17.40
CA GLN A 216 22.60 23.98 -18.47
C GLN A 216 22.68 25.44 -17.98
N THR A 217 21.84 25.83 -17.02
CA THR A 217 21.61 27.26 -16.68
C THR A 217 22.19 27.68 -15.34
N GLY A 218 22.37 26.75 -14.40
CA GLY A 218 22.73 27.03 -13.00
C GLY A 218 21.64 27.75 -12.19
N ASP A 219 20.50 28.12 -12.79
CA ASP A 219 19.39 28.78 -12.08
C ASP A 219 18.35 27.75 -11.64
N ASN A 220 18.29 27.50 -10.33
CA ASN A 220 17.34 26.57 -9.73
C ASN A 220 15.88 27.01 -9.90
N THR A 221 15.60 28.31 -9.87
CA THR A 221 14.22 28.82 -9.97
C THR A 221 13.69 28.67 -11.38
N GLU A 222 14.49 29.07 -12.38
CA GLU A 222 14.15 28.89 -13.79
C GLU A 222 13.97 27.41 -14.12
N SER A 223 14.89 26.56 -13.63
CA SER A 223 14.87 25.12 -13.90
C SER A 223 13.64 24.42 -13.35
N VAL A 224 13.20 24.78 -12.13
CA VAL A 224 11.97 24.26 -11.53
C VAL A 224 10.74 24.71 -12.33
N ALA A 225 10.67 25.99 -12.70
CA ALA A 225 9.56 26.52 -13.49
C ALA A 225 9.49 25.87 -14.88
N TYR A 226 10.64 25.66 -15.52
CA TYR A 226 10.75 24.99 -16.81
C TYR A 226 10.28 23.54 -16.72
N GLY A 227 10.82 22.76 -15.76
CA GLY A 227 10.43 21.37 -15.56
C GLY A 227 8.92 21.24 -15.37
N LEU A 228 8.35 22.02 -14.45
CA LEU A 228 6.92 21.99 -14.16
C LEU A 228 6.06 22.35 -15.39
N ARG A 229 6.48 23.34 -16.19
CA ARG A 229 5.76 23.74 -17.41
C ARG A 229 5.78 22.66 -18.49
N THR A 230 6.91 21.97 -18.64
CA THR A 230 7.07 20.94 -19.67
C THR A 230 6.42 19.60 -19.31
N THR A 231 6.44 19.20 -18.04
CA THR A 231 5.91 17.90 -17.62
C THR A 231 4.50 17.98 -17.03
N GLY A 232 4.02 19.19 -16.68
CA GLY A 232 2.75 19.37 -15.97
C GLY A 232 1.55 18.78 -16.71
N ALA A 233 1.41 19.01 -18.01
CA ALA A 233 0.29 18.48 -18.79
C ALA A 233 0.32 16.95 -18.89
N LEU A 234 1.49 16.36 -19.10
CA LEU A 234 1.67 14.91 -19.18
C LEU A 234 1.31 14.23 -17.84
N ILE A 235 1.84 14.76 -16.74
CA ILE A 235 1.61 14.20 -15.40
C ILE A 235 0.15 14.36 -14.99
N THR A 236 -0.43 15.55 -15.21
CA THR A 236 -1.84 15.79 -14.87
C THR A 236 -2.78 14.91 -15.70
N GLY A 237 -2.48 14.71 -16.98
CA GLY A 237 -3.24 13.80 -17.84
C GLY A 237 -3.18 12.35 -17.37
N ALA A 238 -1.98 11.86 -17.02
CA ALA A 238 -1.81 10.52 -16.48
C ALA A 238 -2.54 10.36 -15.12
N ALA A 239 -2.41 11.34 -14.24
CA ALA A 239 -3.12 11.37 -12.95
C ALA A 239 -4.64 11.34 -13.14
N ALA A 240 -5.19 12.10 -14.09
CA ALA A 240 -6.62 12.11 -14.38
C ALA A 240 -7.13 10.74 -14.82
N ILE A 241 -6.36 10.02 -15.66
CA ILE A 241 -6.70 8.66 -16.09
C ILE A 241 -6.68 7.71 -14.89
N MET A 242 -5.64 7.75 -14.07
CA MET A 242 -5.53 6.89 -12.88
C MET A 242 -6.66 7.14 -11.88
N VAL A 243 -6.96 8.42 -11.60
CA VAL A 243 -8.08 8.81 -10.73
C VAL A 243 -9.41 8.29 -11.28
N ALA A 244 -9.64 8.39 -12.59
CA ALA A 244 -10.86 7.85 -13.20
C ALA A 244 -10.98 6.32 -13.06
N VAL A 245 -9.88 5.60 -13.25
CA VAL A 245 -9.84 4.13 -13.08
C VAL A 245 -10.08 3.74 -11.62
N PHE A 246 -9.38 4.37 -10.68
CA PHE A 246 -9.51 4.07 -9.25
C PHE A 246 -10.85 4.50 -8.66
N ALA A 247 -11.43 5.60 -9.15
CA ALA A 247 -12.81 5.98 -8.82
C ALA A 247 -13.82 4.95 -9.33
N GLY A 248 -13.56 4.29 -10.47
CA GLY A 248 -14.35 3.16 -10.95
C GLY A 248 -14.33 1.97 -9.97
N PHE A 249 -13.17 1.64 -9.41
CA PHE A 249 -13.07 0.64 -8.34
C PHE A 249 -13.77 1.08 -7.05
N ALA A 250 -13.67 2.37 -6.71
CA ALA A 250 -14.35 2.97 -5.56
C ALA A 250 -15.88 2.85 -5.66
N ALA A 251 -16.44 2.91 -6.87
CA ALA A 251 -17.87 2.76 -7.15
C ALA A 251 -18.34 1.29 -7.19
N GLY A 252 -17.44 0.32 -6.99
CA GLY A 252 -17.78 -1.10 -6.91
C GLY A 252 -18.65 -1.45 -5.70
N ARG A 253 -19.20 -2.66 -5.68
CA ARG A 253 -20.02 -3.17 -4.56
C ARG A 253 -19.22 -3.92 -3.50
N LEU A 254 -17.96 -4.25 -3.79
CA LEU A 254 -17.08 -4.96 -2.88
C LEU A 254 -16.29 -3.96 -2.03
N THR A 255 -16.54 -3.95 -0.73
CA THR A 255 -16.00 -2.94 0.21
C THR A 255 -14.46 -2.86 0.18
N SER A 256 -13.78 -3.99 0.05
CA SER A 256 -12.31 -4.03 -0.07
C SER A 256 -11.82 -3.28 -1.32
N PHE A 257 -12.53 -3.39 -2.46
CA PHE A 257 -12.22 -2.60 -3.66
C PHE A 257 -12.66 -1.15 -3.56
N GLN A 258 -13.72 -0.86 -2.80
CA GLN A 258 -14.12 0.52 -2.51
C GLN A 258 -13.00 1.27 -1.77
N GLN A 259 -12.49 0.68 -0.68
CA GLN A 259 -11.41 1.21 0.14
C GLN A 259 -10.12 1.40 -0.67
N MET A 260 -9.71 0.37 -1.41
CA MET A 260 -8.53 0.41 -2.28
C MET A 260 -8.64 1.49 -3.36
N GLY A 261 -9.75 1.50 -4.10
CA GLY A 261 -9.99 2.46 -5.19
C GLY A 261 -10.03 3.90 -4.68
N PHE A 262 -10.74 4.15 -3.58
CA PHE A 262 -10.79 5.47 -2.97
C PHE A 262 -9.41 5.92 -2.47
N GLY A 263 -8.70 5.06 -1.74
CA GLY A 263 -7.36 5.36 -1.21
C GLY A 263 -6.36 5.72 -2.31
N LEU A 264 -6.31 4.93 -3.39
CA LEU A 264 -5.43 5.22 -4.53
C LEU A 264 -5.83 6.49 -5.28
N ALA A 265 -7.12 6.68 -5.56
CA ALA A 265 -7.62 7.86 -6.27
C ALA A 265 -7.26 9.14 -5.51
N VAL A 266 -7.52 9.17 -4.20
CA VAL A 266 -7.23 10.31 -3.34
C VAL A 266 -5.72 10.57 -3.25
N ALA A 267 -4.91 9.53 -3.00
CA ALA A 267 -3.47 9.69 -2.89
C ALA A 267 -2.82 10.21 -4.19
N VAL A 268 -3.22 9.68 -5.34
CA VAL A 268 -2.74 10.14 -6.65
C VAL A 268 -3.19 11.58 -6.91
N LEU A 269 -4.44 11.90 -6.59
CA LEU A 269 -4.97 13.25 -6.76
C LEU A 269 -4.19 14.26 -5.88
N LEU A 270 -3.95 13.93 -4.61
CA LEU A 270 -3.17 14.76 -3.68
C LEU A 270 -1.72 14.91 -4.14
N ASP A 271 -1.09 13.83 -4.63
CA ASP A 271 0.28 13.90 -5.14
C ASP A 271 0.39 14.80 -6.37
N ALA A 272 -0.44 14.55 -7.37
CA ALA A 272 -0.38 15.28 -8.64
C ALA A 272 -0.72 16.77 -8.49
N THR A 273 -1.63 17.11 -7.56
CA THR A 273 -2.08 18.49 -7.35
C THR A 273 -1.29 19.19 -6.25
N ILE A 274 -1.51 18.80 -4.99
CA ILE A 274 -0.96 19.51 -3.83
C ILE A 274 0.55 19.31 -3.73
N VAL A 275 0.99 18.05 -3.74
CA VAL A 275 2.41 17.76 -3.54
C VAL A 275 3.24 18.33 -4.69
N ARG A 276 2.89 17.99 -5.92
CA ARG A 276 3.71 18.32 -7.09
C ARG A 276 3.57 19.76 -7.57
N SER A 277 2.38 20.35 -7.51
CA SER A 277 2.18 21.71 -8.00
C SER A 277 2.52 22.76 -6.96
N VAL A 278 2.51 22.43 -5.66
CA VAL A 278 2.73 23.39 -4.57
C VAL A 278 3.94 23.02 -3.72
N LEU A 279 3.93 21.86 -3.06
CA LEU A 279 4.99 21.52 -2.09
C LEU A 279 6.36 21.33 -2.75
N VAL A 280 6.43 20.63 -3.88
CA VAL A 280 7.70 20.39 -4.60
C VAL A 280 8.34 21.71 -5.01
N PRO A 281 7.68 22.63 -5.76
CA PRO A 281 8.27 23.92 -6.11
C PRO A 281 8.61 24.79 -4.89
N ALA A 282 7.75 24.82 -3.87
CA ALA A 282 7.99 25.59 -2.66
C ALA A 282 9.24 25.10 -1.92
N SER A 283 9.39 23.78 -1.76
CA SER A 283 10.56 23.17 -1.12
C SER A 283 11.84 23.43 -1.92
N MET A 284 11.76 23.36 -3.26
CA MET A 284 12.90 23.67 -4.15
C MET A 284 13.35 25.10 -4.02
N LYS A 285 12.42 26.04 -3.94
CA LYS A 285 12.74 27.44 -3.73
C LYS A 285 13.32 27.72 -2.35
N LEU A 286 12.78 27.10 -1.29
CA LEU A 286 13.23 27.27 0.09
C LEU A 286 14.66 26.75 0.32
N LEU A 287 15.00 25.60 -0.27
CA LEU A 287 16.29 24.94 -0.08
C LEU A 287 17.38 25.48 -1.02
N GLY A 288 17.02 26.10 -2.15
CA GLY A 288 17.97 26.74 -3.06
C GLY A 288 19.08 25.81 -3.53
N SER A 289 20.35 26.22 -3.34
CA SER A 289 21.53 25.43 -3.72
C SER A 289 21.73 24.17 -2.87
N ARG A 290 21.15 24.09 -1.66
CA ARG A 290 21.26 22.90 -0.80
C ARG A 290 20.53 21.68 -1.37
N ASN A 291 19.62 21.88 -2.33
CA ASN A 291 18.96 20.77 -3.03
C ASN A 291 19.96 19.83 -3.71
N TRP A 292 21.10 20.36 -4.16
CA TRP A 292 22.11 19.61 -4.91
C TRP A 292 23.27 19.17 -4.02
N TYR A 293 23.09 19.17 -2.69
CA TYR A 293 24.12 18.74 -1.77
C TYR A 293 24.45 17.26 -1.95
N PHE A 294 25.70 17.01 -2.31
CA PHE A 294 26.29 15.69 -2.41
C PHE A 294 27.57 15.64 -1.58
N PRO A 295 27.71 14.70 -0.64
CA PRO A 295 28.93 14.56 0.13
C PRO A 295 30.10 14.08 -0.74
N SER A 296 31.29 14.64 -0.52
CA SER A 296 32.50 14.30 -1.28
C SER A 296 32.94 12.84 -1.15
N TRP A 297 32.58 12.15 -0.07
CA TRP A 297 32.86 10.70 0.10
C TRP A 297 32.01 9.80 -0.80
N LEU A 298 30.99 10.36 -1.46
CA LEU A 298 30.07 9.64 -2.35
C LEU A 298 30.39 9.86 -3.84
N GLU A 299 31.42 10.64 -4.17
CA GLU A 299 31.84 10.95 -5.54
C GLU A 299 32.24 9.73 -6.38
N TRP A 300 32.55 8.60 -5.72
CA TRP A 300 32.88 7.33 -6.36
C TRP A 300 31.73 6.69 -7.15
N ILE A 301 30.48 7.12 -6.94
CA ILE A 301 29.32 6.62 -7.71
C ILE A 301 29.44 7.12 -9.16
N PRO A 302 29.36 6.26 -10.20
CA PRO A 302 29.45 6.67 -11.60
C PRO A 302 28.27 7.54 -12.03
N ASN A 303 28.48 8.43 -13.00
CA ASN A 303 27.43 9.31 -13.54
C ASN A 303 26.51 8.51 -14.46
N VAL A 304 25.43 7.96 -13.91
CA VAL A 304 24.40 7.26 -14.68
C VAL A 304 23.40 8.31 -15.16
N SER A 305 23.56 8.76 -16.41
CA SER A 305 22.53 9.56 -17.07
C SER A 305 21.31 8.67 -17.30
N VAL A 306 20.18 8.99 -16.66
CA VAL A 306 18.93 8.20 -16.74
C VAL A 306 18.30 8.28 -18.13
N GLU A 307 18.61 9.32 -18.90
CA GLU A 307 18.37 9.39 -20.33
C GLU A 307 19.71 9.25 -21.08
N GLY A 308 19.80 8.29 -22.01
CA GLY A 308 20.94 8.18 -22.91
C GLY A 308 21.15 9.48 -23.67
N HIS A 309 22.40 9.95 -23.75
CA HIS A 309 22.78 10.99 -24.69
C HIS A 309 22.31 10.57 -26.09
N LEU A 310 21.28 11.23 -26.61
CA LEU A 310 21.15 11.42 -28.05
C LEU A 310 22.09 12.58 -28.42
N ASP A 311 23.38 12.38 -28.15
CA ASP A 311 24.41 13.26 -28.68
C ASP A 311 24.50 12.96 -30.17
N GLU A 312 24.01 13.91 -30.95
CA GLU A 312 24.63 14.33 -32.21
C GLU A 312 24.96 13.22 -33.22
N ALA A 313 23.95 12.49 -33.66
CA ALA A 313 23.83 12.24 -35.08
C ALA A 313 23.07 13.42 -35.69
N VAL A 314 23.72 14.59 -35.72
CA VAL A 314 23.49 15.54 -36.80
C VAL A 314 23.86 14.75 -38.05
N ILE A 315 22.86 14.11 -38.66
CA ILE A 315 22.95 13.76 -40.06
C ILE A 315 23.14 15.11 -40.73
N ASP A 316 24.38 15.36 -41.09
CA ASP A 316 24.84 16.44 -41.91
C ASP A 316 24.14 16.33 -43.27
N LEU A 317 22.90 16.82 -43.32
CA LEU A 317 22.10 16.90 -44.55
C LEU A 317 22.64 17.99 -45.49
N ASP A 318 23.64 18.78 -45.06
CA ASP A 318 24.32 19.77 -45.89
C ASP A 318 25.54 19.19 -46.63
N SER A 319 26.16 18.09 -46.16
CA SER A 319 27.23 17.42 -46.92
C SER A 319 26.74 16.45 -48.00
N MET A 320 25.43 16.12 -48.04
CA MET A 320 24.89 15.24 -49.09
C MET A 320 24.43 15.96 -50.37
N SER A 321 24.45 17.30 -50.44
CA SER A 321 23.98 18.04 -51.62
C SER A 321 25.07 18.54 -52.59
N ALA A 322 26.35 18.23 -52.35
CA ALA A 322 27.45 18.84 -53.11
C ALA A 322 28.22 17.90 -54.07
N GLU A 323 27.93 16.60 -54.12
CA GLU A 323 28.80 15.63 -54.83
C GLU A 323 28.20 14.92 -56.04
N ASP A 324 27.05 15.37 -56.57
CA ASP A 324 26.50 14.80 -57.81
C ASP A 324 25.93 15.88 -58.75
N GLN A 325 26.83 16.64 -59.39
CA GLN A 325 26.50 17.32 -60.64
C GLN A 325 27.16 16.55 -61.79
N PRO A 326 26.38 16.01 -62.75
CA PRO A 326 26.97 15.32 -63.90
C PRO A 326 27.63 16.32 -64.86
N GLU A 327 28.90 16.08 -65.20
CA GLU A 327 29.62 16.81 -66.25
C GLU A 327 28.95 16.62 -67.62
N PRO A 328 28.94 17.65 -68.49
CA PRO A 328 28.36 17.57 -69.82
C PRO A 328 29.24 16.73 -70.75
N MET A 329 28.64 15.70 -71.35
CA MET A 329 29.31 14.81 -72.30
C MET A 329 29.52 15.53 -73.65
N HIS A 330 30.77 15.92 -73.93
CA HIS A 330 31.24 16.31 -75.26
C HIS A 330 31.71 15.07 -76.05
N ALA A 331 30.97 14.69 -77.09
CA ALA A 331 31.43 14.20 -78.41
C ALA A 331 30.26 13.61 -79.20
#